data_AF-A0A9D4RLZ9-F1
#
_entry.id   AF-A0A9D4RLZ9-F1
#
_cell.length_a   1.000
_cell.length_b   1.000
_cell.length_c   1.000
_cell.angle_alpha   90.00
_cell.angle_beta   90.00
_cell.angle_gamma   90.00
#
_symmetry.space_group_name_H-M   'P 1'
#
loop_
_entity.id
_entity.type
_entity.pdbx_description
1 polymer ?
#
loop_
_entity_poly.entity_id
_entity_poly.type
_entity_poly.pdbx_seq_one_letter_code
_entity_poly.pdbx_strand_id
1 'polypeptide(L)' 'MVFFQLGLLAYDTAYPTQIAYTNLTVIVNRNPNAPVFNPQTYQRTISEDYVLGLDLVQLTVSDADGVSRMGF' A
#
# COMPACT_ATOMS: atom_id res chain seq x y z
N MET A 1 -6.42 2.76 4.27
CA MET A 1 -6.45 4.21 4.60
C MET A 1 -6.61 4.37 6.11
N VAL A 2 -5.77 5.18 6.75
CA VAL A 2 -5.80 5.39 8.22
C VAL A 2 -5.91 6.90 8.51
N PHE A 3 -6.68 7.26 9.53
CA PHE A 3 -6.85 8.64 9.98
C PHE A 3 -6.22 8.84 11.35
N PHE A 4 -5.48 9.93 11.50
CA PHE A 4 -4.97 10.39 12.79
C PHE A 4 -5.54 11.78 13.07
N GLN A 5 -5.90 12.02 14.33
CA GLN A 5 -6.41 13.31 14.79
C GLN A 5 -5.43 13.89 15.80
N LEU A 6 -4.90 15.08 15.49
CA LEU A 6 -3.94 15.80 16.31
C LEU A 6 -4.61 17.04 16.89
N GLY A 7 -4.64 17.14 18.21
CA GLY A 7 -5.05 18.37 18.90
C GLY A 7 -3.92 19.39 18.85
N LEU A 8 -4.19 20.56 18.26
CA LEU A 8 -3.25 21.66 18.16
C LEU A 8 -3.67 22.77 19.12
N LEU A 9 -2.66 23.32 19.79
CA LEU A 9 -2.78 24.45 20.70
C LEU A 9 -1.77 25.51 20.26
N ALA A 10 -2.24 26.73 20.02
CA ALA A 10 -1.38 27.88 19.72
C ALA A 10 -1.64 29.01 20.72
N TYR A 11 -0.56 29.65 21.17
CA TYR A 11 -0.60 30.87 21.99
C TYR A 11 0.62 31.74 21.68
N ASP A 12 0.49 33.04 21.93
CA ASP A 12 1.60 33.99 21.89
C ASP A 12 2.33 33.97 23.25
N THR A 13 3.65 33.90 23.25
CA THR A 13 4.46 33.90 24.48
C THR A 13 4.31 35.18 25.30
N ALA A 14 3.95 36.31 24.68
CA ALA A 14 3.64 37.55 25.37
C ALA A 14 2.25 37.52 26.06
N TYR A 15 1.33 36.69 25.58
CA TYR A 15 -0.05 36.54 26.08
C TYR A 15 -0.43 35.06 26.25
N PRO A 16 0.23 34.32 27.17
CA PRO A 16 0.12 32.86 27.24
C PRO A 16 -1.24 32.33 27.70
N THR A 17 -2.10 33.20 28.23
CA THR A 17 -3.46 32.85 28.64
C THR A 17 -4.46 32.89 27.48
N GLN A 18 -4.09 33.48 26.34
CA GLN A 18 -4.92 33.50 25.14
C GLN A 18 -4.54 32.33 24.23
N ILE A 19 -5.42 31.34 24.18
CA ILE A 19 -5.15 30.07 23.52
C ILE A 19 -6.16 29.81 22.42
N ALA A 20 -5.67 29.40 21.25
CA ALA A 20 -6.48 28.87 20.16
C ALA A 20 -6.32 27.35 20.07
N TYR A 21 -7.43 26.65 19.87
CA TYR A 21 -7.46 25.18 19.74
C TYR A 21 -8.04 24.78 18.39
N THR A 22 -7.47 23.75 17.77
CA THR A 22 -8.05 23.11 16.59
C THR A 22 -7.65 21.64 16.49
N ASN A 23 -8.38 20.88 15.67
CA ASN A 23 -8.05 19.50 15.34
C ASN A 23 -7.52 19.42 13.92
N LEU A 24 -6.34 18.83 13.75
CA LEU A 24 -5.78 18.50 12.45
C LEU A 24 -6.06 17.03 12.14
N THR A 25 -6.75 16.77 11.03
CA THR A 25 -6.92 15.43 10.49
C THR A 25 -5.78 15.11 9.51
N VAL A 26 -5.00 14.09 9.82
CA VAL A 26 -3.94 13.57 8.95
C VAL A 26 -4.43 12.28 8.32
N ILE A 27 -4.43 12.24 6.99
CA ILE A 27 -4.81 11.06 6.21
C ILE A 27 -3.53 10.39 5.72
N VAL A 28 -3.35 9.10 6.07
CA VAL A 28 -2.18 8.33 5.64
C VAL A 28 -2.64 7.13 4.82
N ASN A 29 -2.15 7.06 3.59
CA ASN A 29 -2.24 5.89 2.74
C ASN A 29 -1.00 5.04 2.97
N ARG A 30 -1.15 3.93 3.68
CA ARG A 30 -0.08 2.94 3.91
C ARG A 30 -0.38 1.68 3.13
N ASN A 31 0.66 1.09 2.56
CA ASN A 31 0.67 -0.26 1.99
C ASN A 31 1.68 -1.11 2.77
N PRO A 32 1.34 -1.56 3.99
CA PRO A 32 2.26 -2.33 4.83
C PRO A 32 2.59 -3.72 4.28
N ASN A 33 1.79 -4.26 3.39
CA ASN A 33 1.96 -5.58 2.78
C ASN A 33 2.36 -5.42 1.31
N ALA A 34 3.43 -6.10 0.91
CA ALA A 34 3.76 -6.24 -0.51
C ALA A 34 2.98 -7.43 -1.10
N PRO A 35 2.73 -7.46 -2.42
CA PRO A 35 2.18 -8.64 -3.08
C PRO A 35 3.01 -9.89 -2.79
N VAL A 36 2.35 -10.99 -2.48
CA VAL A 36 2.99 -12.28 -2.17
C VAL A 36 2.64 -13.29 -3.25
N PHE A 37 3.68 -13.93 -3.80
CA PHE A 37 3.54 -15.03 -4.74
C PHE A 37 3.22 -16.34 -4.02
N ASN A 38 2.26 -17.10 -4.57
CA ASN A 38 1.92 -18.44 -4.08
C ASN A 38 1.78 -19.43 -5.24
N PRO A 39 2.75 -20.32 -5.48
CA PRO A 39 3.97 -20.57 -4.70
C PRO A 39 5.02 -19.44 -4.80
N GLN A 40 6.01 -19.44 -3.90
CA GLN A 40 7.12 -18.46 -3.90
C GLN A 40 8.04 -18.57 -5.13
N THR A 41 8.12 -19.77 -5.72
CA THR A 41 8.94 -20.04 -6.90
C THR A 41 8.07 -20.75 -7.93
N TYR A 42 8.13 -20.26 -9.17
CA TYR A 42 7.49 -20.88 -10.33
C TYR A 42 8.56 -21.45 -11.25
N GLN A 43 8.46 -22.74 -11.55
CA GLN A 43 9.35 -23.41 -12.50
C GLN A 43 8.50 -24.27 -13.44
N ARG A 44 8.77 -24.20 -14.74
CA ARG A 44 8.15 -25.06 -15.76
C ARG A 44 9.21 -25.52 -16.74
N THR A 45 9.26 -26.83 -16.98
CA THR A 45 10.01 -27.42 -18.09
C THR A 45 9.10 -27.47 -19.31
N ILE A 46 9.58 -27.00 -20.45
CA ILE A 46 8.86 -27.06 -21.74
C ILE A 46 9.67 -27.87 -22.76
N SER A 47 8.99 -28.38 -23.76
CA SER A 47 9.60 -29.07 -24.89
C SER A 47 10.20 -28.06 -25.89
N GLU A 48 11.17 -28.51 -26.69
CA GLU A 48 11.79 -27.67 -27.73
C GLU A 48 10.82 -27.29 -28.86
N ASP A 49 9.78 -28.09 -29.07
CA ASP A 49 8.71 -27.87 -30.04
C ASP A 49 7.50 -27.11 -29.46
N TYR A 50 7.65 -26.48 -28.29
CA TYR A 50 6.57 -25.73 -27.65
C TYR A 50 6.08 -24.58 -28.54
N VAL A 51 4.76 -24.53 -28.76
CA VAL A 51 4.14 -23.59 -29.70
C VAL A 51 4.25 -22.15 -29.19
N LEU A 52 4.68 -21.26 -30.07
CA LEU A 52 4.79 -19.82 -29.79
C LEU A 52 3.40 -19.20 -29.56
N GLY A 53 3.35 -18.27 -28.60
CA GLY A 53 2.13 -17.53 -28.28
C GLY A 53 1.18 -18.24 -27.30
N LEU A 54 1.57 -19.41 -26.75
CA LEU A 54 0.84 -20.04 -25.65
C LEU A 54 1.34 -19.55 -24.28
N ASP A 55 0.42 -19.45 -23.32
CA ASP A 55 0.72 -19.06 -21.95
C ASP A 55 1.57 -20.14 -21.23
N LEU A 56 2.69 -19.68 -20.65
CA LEU A 56 3.69 -20.56 -20.04
C LEU A 56 3.46 -20.79 -18.54
N VAL A 57 3.16 -19.76 -17.76
CA VAL A 57 2.80 -19.92 -16.35
C VAL A 57 1.76 -18.89 -15.99
N GLN A 58 0.68 -19.33 -15.32
CA GLN A 58 -0.22 -18.42 -14.63
C GLN A 58 0.30 -18.18 -13.22
N LEU A 59 0.58 -16.92 -12.89
CA LEU A 59 1.03 -16.52 -11.56
C LEU A 59 -0.18 -16.22 -10.68
N THR A 60 -0.17 -16.77 -9.47
CA THR A 60 -1.12 -16.40 -8.40
C THR A 60 -0.39 -15.50 -7.42
N VAL A 61 -0.88 -14.27 -7.27
CA VAL A 61 -0.32 -13.23 -6.40
C VAL A 61 -1.44 -12.63 -5.57
N SER A 62 -1.23 -12.52 -4.26
CA SER A 62 -2.18 -11.89 -3.35
C SER A 62 -1.54 -10.73 -2.62
N ASP A 63 -2.22 -9.59 -2.57
CA ASP A 63 -1.87 -8.45 -1.73
C ASP A 63 -2.94 -8.30 -0.64
N ALA A 64 -2.52 -8.35 0.62
CA ALA A 64 -3.43 -8.32 1.76
C ALA A 64 -4.05 -6.92 2.00
N ASP A 65 -3.49 -5.87 1.39
CA ASP A 65 -3.98 -4.50 1.52
C ASP A 65 -5.05 -4.14 0.47
N GLY A 66 -5.33 -5.02 -0.49
CA GLY A 66 -6.23 -4.78 -1.60
C GLY A 66 -5.50 -4.29 -2.85
N VAL A 67 -6.20 -3.61 -3.78
CA VAL A 67 -5.76 -3.43 -5.17
C VAL A 67 -4.50 -2.56 -5.30
N SER A 68 -3.33 -3.19 -5.28
CA SER A 68 -2.20 -2.79 -6.10
C SER A 68 -2.60 -3.04 -7.56
N ARG A 69 -2.99 -1.99 -8.31
CA ARG A 69 -3.29 -2.12 -9.74
C ARG A 69 -2.00 -2.51 -10.46
N MET A 70 -1.80 -3.80 -10.68
CA MET A 70 -0.85 -4.29 -11.67
C MET A 70 -1.43 -3.92 -13.03
N GLY A 71 -1.07 -2.74 -13.53
CA GLY A 71 -1.25 -2.40 -14.93
C GLY A 71 -0.27 -3.22 -15.75
N PHE A 72 -0.80 -4.08 -16.63
CA PHE A 72 -0.05 -4.54 -17.79
C PHE A 72 0.10 -3.37 -18.76
#